data_AF-A0A645FAV6-F1
#
_entry.id   AF-A0A645FAV6-F1
#
_cell.length_a   1.000
_cell.length_b   1.000
_cell.length_c   1.000
_cell.angle_alpha   90.00
_cell.angle_beta   90.00
_cell.angle_gamma   90.00
#
_symmetry.space_group_name_H-M   'P 1'
#
loop_
_entity.id
_entity.type
_entity.pdbx_description
1 polymer ?
#
loop_
_entity_poly.entity_id
_entity_poly.type
_entity_poly.pdbx_seq_one_letter_code
_entity_poly.pdbx_strand_id
1 'polypeptide(L)' 'MHIGMDTVELNGTGFETVVKQGDQVKAGDLLVKFDIEAIHAAGYSTVTPIVITNTDQFADVLELDQKEIISNEDFLAIVK' A
#
# COMPACT_ATOMS: atom_id res chain seq x y z
N MET A 1 -3.37 -3.01 -1.22
CA MET A 1 -1.98 -2.63 -0.91
C MET A 1 -1.25 -3.88 -0.48
N HIS A 2 -0.15 -4.19 -1.14
CA HIS A 2 0.74 -5.29 -0.79
C HIS A 2 2.14 -4.70 -0.57
N ILE A 3 2.69 -4.78 0.64
CA ILE A 3 3.94 -4.07 0.99
C ILE A 3 5.15 -4.96 0.71
N GLY A 4 5.97 -4.53 -0.25
CA GLY A 4 7.11 -5.29 -0.74
C GLY A 4 6.72 -6.52 -1.57
N MET A 5 7.71 -7.19 -2.15
CA MET A 5 7.52 -8.40 -2.97
C MET A 5 8.12 -9.62 -2.29
N ASP A 6 7.36 -10.71 -2.25
CA ASP A 6 7.68 -11.96 -1.54
C ASP A 6 7.93 -11.79 -0.02
N THR A 7 7.45 -10.69 0.57
CA THR A 7 7.66 -10.35 2.00
C THR A 7 6.92 -11.27 2.97
N VAL A 8 6.08 -12.18 2.49
CA VAL A 8 5.45 -13.23 3.30
C VAL A 8 6.50 -14.12 3.99
N GLU A 9 7.65 -14.33 3.33
CA GLU A 9 8.78 -15.12 3.85
C GLU A 9 9.42 -14.50 5.10
N LEU A 10 9.18 -13.21 5.37
CA LEU A 10 9.62 -12.53 6.60
C LEU A 10 8.79 -12.92 7.83
N ASN A 11 7.68 -13.66 7.65
CA ASN A 11 6.81 -14.12 8.74
C ASN A 11 6.38 -12.99 9.70
N GLY A 12 6.14 -11.80 9.16
CA GLY A 12 5.75 -10.60 9.92
C GLY A 12 6.92 -9.84 10.57
N THR A 13 8.16 -10.30 10.45
CA THR A 13 9.34 -9.58 10.93
C THR A 13 9.46 -8.24 10.21
N GLY A 14 9.61 -7.16 10.97
CA GLY A 14 9.70 -5.81 10.42
C GLY A 14 8.35 -5.17 10.08
N PHE A 15 7.22 -5.78 10.47
CA PHE A 15 5.87 -5.23 10.29
C PHE A 15 5.13 -5.13 11.63
N GLU A 16 4.41 -4.03 11.83
CA GLU A 16 3.54 -3.78 12.99
C GLU A 16 2.19 -3.24 12.48
N THR A 17 1.13 -4.05 12.59
CA THR A 17 -0.24 -3.62 12.24
C THR A 17 -0.85 -2.81 13.38
N VAL A 18 -1.41 -1.63 13.07
CA VAL A 18 -2.02 -0.72 14.05
C VAL A 18 -3.54 -0.85 14.09
N VAL A 19 -4.14 -1.33 12.99
CA VAL A 19 -5.58 -1.56 12.84
C VAL A 19 -5.91 -3.06 12.84
N LYS A 20 -7.19 -3.37 13.05
CA LYS A 20 -7.72 -4.73 13.00
C LYS A 20 -8.68 -4.89 11.82
N GLN A 21 -8.90 -6.13 11.41
CA GLN A 21 -9.89 -6.44 10.40
C GLN A 21 -11.28 -5.96 10.84
N GLY A 22 -11.95 -5.22 9.95
CA GLY A 22 -13.29 -4.68 10.18
C GLY A 22 -13.30 -3.25 10.75
N ASP A 23 -12.14 -2.69 11.12
CA ASP A 23 -12.07 -1.30 11.56
C ASP A 23 -12.43 -0.35 10.40
N GLN A 24 -13.20 0.70 10.72
CA GLN A 24 -13.43 1.80 9.79
C GLN A 24 -12.28 2.79 9.89
N VAL A 25 -11.74 3.19 8.74
CA VAL A 25 -10.61 4.11 8.64
C VAL A 25 -10.94 5.24 7.66
N LYS A 26 -10.26 6.37 7.81
CA LYS A 26 -10.31 7.52 6.89
C LYS A 26 -8.93 7.76 6.28
N ALA A 27 -8.89 8.56 5.21
CA ALA A 27 -7.64 8.99 4.59
C ALA A 27 -6.73 9.64 5.63
N GLY A 28 -5.46 9.21 5.65
CA GLY A 28 -4.44 9.66 6.60
C GLY A 28 -4.33 8.86 7.90
N ASP A 29 -5.24 7.91 8.17
CA ASP A 29 -5.10 7.04 9.34
C ASP A 29 -3.91 6.06 9.17
N LEU A 30 -3.16 5.85 10.25
CA LEU A 30 -2.03 4.91 10.28
C LEU A 30 -2.54 3.47 10.34
N LEU A 31 -2.22 2.68 9.31
CA LEU A 31 -2.67 1.28 9.21
C LEU A 31 -1.59 0.27 9.65
N VAL A 32 -0.36 0.48 9.21
CA VAL A 32 0.77 -0.44 9.41
C VAL A 32 2.06 0.37 9.43
N LYS A 33 2.99 -0.04 10.30
CA LYS A 33 4.38 0.42 10.28
C LYS A 33 5.24 -0.72 9.75
N PHE A 34 6.27 -0.39 9.00
CA PHE A 34 7.24 -1.36 8.53
C PHE A 34 8.64 -0.75 8.44
N ASP A 35 9.64 -1.60 8.58
CA ASP A 35 11.05 -1.22 8.49
C ASP A 35 11.58 -1.51 7.08
N ILE A 36 11.71 -0.45 6.28
CA ILE A 36 12.18 -0.49 4.90
C ILE A 36 13.61 -1.07 4.82
N GLU A 37 14.48 -0.68 5.76
CA GLU A 37 15.87 -1.12 5.78
C GLU A 37 15.96 -2.60 6.13
N ALA A 38 15.15 -3.07 7.08
CA ALA A 38 15.09 -4.49 7.43
C ALA A 38 14.60 -5.35 6.26
N ILE A 39 13.57 -4.91 5.52
CA ILE A 39 13.06 -5.62 4.34
C ILE A 39 14.14 -5.70 3.25
N HIS A 40 14.82 -4.58 2.98
CA HIS A 40 15.88 -4.53 1.97
C HIS A 40 17.10 -5.37 2.38
N ALA A 41 17.51 -5.30 3.66
CA ALA A 41 18.61 -6.10 4.20
C ALA A 41 18.34 -7.60 4.17
N ALA A 42 17.06 -8.01 4.27
CA ALA A 42 16.64 -9.39 4.12
C ALA A 42 16.55 -9.86 2.65
N GLY A 43 16.84 -8.98 1.67
CA GLY A 43 16.91 -9.30 0.25
C GLY A 43 15.59 -9.16 -0.52
N TYR A 44 14.57 -8.54 0.07
CA TYR A 44 13.26 -8.38 -0.54
C TYR A 44 13.07 -6.98 -1.15
N SER A 45 12.25 -6.92 -2.20
CA SER A 45 11.86 -5.65 -2.83
C SER A 45 10.88 -4.89 -1.95
N THR A 46 11.01 -3.57 -1.88
CA THR A 46 10.10 -2.66 -1.17
C THR A 46 9.03 -2.05 -2.09
N VAL A 47 9.03 -2.44 -3.38
CA VAL A 47 7.96 -2.08 -4.33
C VAL A 47 6.63 -2.53 -3.74
N THR A 48 5.68 -1.61 -3.64
CA THR A 48 4.41 -1.81 -2.94
C THR A 48 3.24 -1.65 -3.92
N PRO A 49 2.70 -2.74 -4.50
CA PRO A 49 1.56 -2.68 -5.40
C PRO A 49 0.31 -2.12 -4.72
N ILE A 50 -0.29 -1.14 -5.37
CA ILE A 50 -1.64 -0.67 -5.09
C ILE A 50 -2.53 -1.12 -6.23
N VAL A 51 -3.61 -1.84 -5.89
CA VAL A 51 -4.50 -2.48 -6.86
C VAL A 51 -5.93 -2.18 -6.47
N ILE A 52 -6.74 -1.76 -7.45
CA ILE A 52 -8.19 -1.71 -7.34
C ILE A 52 -8.71 -3.09 -7.74
N THR A 53 -9.40 -3.77 -6.82
CA THR A 53 -9.82 -5.18 -7.02
C THR A 53 -11.21 -5.32 -7.62
N ASN A 54 -11.99 -4.24 -7.64
CA ASN A 54 -13.37 -4.13 -8.14
C ASN A 54 -13.48 -3.11 -9.28
N THR A 55 -12.54 -3.14 -10.23
CA THR A 55 -12.48 -2.19 -11.35
C THR A 55 -13.70 -2.25 -12.27
N ASP A 56 -14.40 -3.38 -12.30
CA ASP A 56 -15.66 -3.58 -13.03
C ASP A 56 -16.81 -2.72 -12.53
N GLN A 57 -16.70 -2.13 -11.34
CA GLN A 57 -17.69 -1.23 -10.74
C GLN A 57 -17.46 0.25 -11.11
N PHE A 58 -16.42 0.55 -11.88
CA PHE A 58 -16.00 1.90 -12.22
C PHE A 58 -15.93 2.08 -13.73
N ALA A 59 -16.20 3.29 -14.20
CA ALA A 59 -16.08 3.63 -15.62
C ALA A 59 -14.61 3.69 -16.05
N ASP A 60 -13.73 4.17 -15.18
CA ASP A 60 -12.29 4.26 -15.45
C ASP A 60 -11.46 4.39 -14.16
N VAL A 61 -10.17 4.08 -14.25
CA VAL A 61 -9.15 4.32 -13.22
C VAL A 61 -7.98 5.06 -13.85
N LEU A 62 -7.84 6.34 -13.51
CA LEU A 62 -6.87 7.24 -14.11
C LEU A 62 -5.62 7.36 -13.22
N GLU A 63 -4.45 7.20 -13.83
CA GLU A 63 -3.16 7.55 -13.24
C GLU A 63 -2.92 9.07 -13.35
N LEU A 64 -2.43 9.70 -12.29
CA LEU A 64 -2.27 11.17 -12.23
C LEU A 64 -0.92 11.69 -12.76
N ASP A 65 -0.18 10.89 -13.57
CA ASP A 65 1.15 11.22 -14.14
C ASP A 65 2.13 11.82 -13.12
N GLN A 66 2.11 11.30 -11.90
CA GLN A 66 3.00 11.69 -10.81
C GLN A 66 4.14 10.68 -10.68
N LYS A 67 5.37 11.18 -10.77
CA LYS A 67 6.58 10.35 -10.59
C LYS A 67 6.97 10.19 -9.13
N GLU A 68 6.67 11.19 -8.32
CA GLU A 68 6.92 11.23 -6.89
C GLU A 68 5.66 11.76 -6.22
N ILE A 69 5.33 11.16 -5.08
CA ILE A 69 4.19 11.53 -4.25
C ILE A 69 4.65 11.56 -2.80
N ILE A 70 4.09 12.48 -2.02
CA ILE A 70 4.26 12.47 -0.56
C ILE A 70 2.98 11.98 0.12
N SER A 71 3.09 11.71 1.42
CA SER A 71 1.96 11.22 2.21
C SER A 71 0.75 12.16 2.11
N ASN A 72 -0.43 11.58 1.88
CA ASN A 72 -1.73 12.24 1.69
C ASN A 72 -1.91 13.00 0.36
N GLU A 73 -1.05 12.78 -0.63
CA GLU A 73 -1.33 13.21 -2.01
C GLU A 73 -2.09 12.13 -2.79
N ASP A 74 -2.97 12.59 -3.69
CA ASP A 74 -3.70 11.73 -4.60
C ASP A 74 -2.80 11.34 -5.78
N PHE A 75 -2.76 10.05 -6.14
CA PHE A 75 -2.00 9.52 -7.29
C PHE A 75 -2.84 8.69 -8.28
N LEU A 76 -4.08 8.34 -7.88
CA LEU A 76 -5.08 7.67 -8.71
C LEU A 76 -6.41 8.40 -8.57
N ALA A 77 -7.15 8.51 -9.67
CA ALA A 77 -8.53 8.97 -9.67
C ALA A 77 -9.47 7.87 -10.19
N ILE A 78 -10.61 7.70 -9.52
CA ILE A 78 -11.63 6.73 -9.92
C ILE A 78 -12.80 7.48 -10.55
N VAL A 79 -13.18 7.09 -11.76
CA VAL A 79 -14.37 7.60 -12.47
C VAL A 79 -15.51 6.62 -12.25
N LYS A 80 -16.63 7.12 -11.72
CA LYS A 80 -17.85 6.33 -11.50
C LYS A 80 -18.80 6.41 -12.68
#